data_AF-A0A497KL46-F1
#
_entry.id   AF-A0A497KL46-F1
#
_cell.length_a   1.000
_cell.length_b   1.000
_cell.length_c   1.000
_cell.angle_alpha   90.00
_cell.angle_beta   90.00
_cell.angle_gamma   90.00
#
_symmetry.space_group_name_H-M   'P 1'
#
loop_
_entity.id
_entity.type
_entity.pdbx_description
1 polymer ?
#
loop_
_entity_poly.entity_id
_entity_poly.type
_entity_poly.pdbx_seq_one_letter_code
_entity_poly.pdbx_strand_id
1 'polypeptide(L)'
;MDILRQILDEEDTQILLVLDEVDALINNEGSDALYYLTRFHETTPDDPRRLNLLCISKDAEVFRKLDKSTLSSLQRNIIRMPDYNRFQLADILLYRMERAFRPDAVPLEIIDFISEVAEKENGDARQAISILHGAGLEADNDGSRQVKPEHARRIAVGVYDGIVVPDEIKHLNQHEKLTLLGISRFFISNTAPEATTGEIEESYHLVCEEYSEKPRGHTQFWKYLKKLDNLDFVSIKMHSSSQGRTQHISLDKIPAKTLQKKVEELL
;
A
#
# COMPACT_ATOMS: atom_id res chain seq x y z
N MET A 1 32.65 -21.13 -17.44
CA MET A 1 31.53 -22.09 -17.61
C MET A 1 32.00 -23.53 -17.65
N ASP A 2 33.09 -23.85 -18.34
CA ASP A 2 33.57 -25.24 -18.45
C ASP A 2 33.98 -25.86 -17.10
N ILE A 3 34.63 -25.08 -16.22
CA ILE A 3 34.96 -25.53 -14.86
C ILE A 3 33.69 -25.89 -14.07
N LEU A 4 32.65 -25.05 -14.16
CA LEU A 4 31.38 -25.31 -13.49
C LEU A 4 30.73 -26.59 -14.03
N ARG A 5 30.77 -26.80 -15.35
CA ARG A 5 30.25 -28.02 -15.97
C ARG A 5 31.01 -29.26 -15.50
N GLN A 6 32.34 -29.22 -15.56
CA GLN A 6 33.20 -30.32 -15.12
C GLN A 6 32.89 -30.71 -13.67
N ILE A 7 32.78 -29.74 -12.76
CA ILE A 7 32.44 -30.00 -11.36
C ILE A 7 31.06 -30.66 -11.23
N LEU A 8 30.04 -30.13 -11.93
CA LEU A 8 28.68 -30.68 -11.83
C LEU A 8 28.57 -32.10 -12.39
N ASP A 9 29.38 -32.44 -13.40
CA ASP A 9 29.42 -33.77 -13.98
C ASP A 9 30.23 -34.76 -13.13
N GLU A 10 31.39 -34.34 -12.61
CA GLU A 10 32.20 -35.14 -11.68
C GLU A 10 31.43 -35.49 -10.39
N GLU A 11 30.67 -34.54 -9.87
CA GLU A 11 29.87 -34.69 -8.65
C GLU A 11 28.44 -35.21 -8.90
N ASP A 12 28.09 -35.56 -10.14
CA ASP A 12 26.75 -36.03 -10.53
C ASP A 12 25.59 -35.16 -9.98
N THR A 13 25.78 -33.83 -9.92
CA THR A 13 24.89 -32.92 -9.18
C THR A 13 24.10 -31.99 -10.08
N GLN A 14 22.82 -31.81 -9.78
CA GLN A 14 21.95 -30.83 -10.44
C GLN A 14 21.72 -29.60 -9.54
N ILE A 15 21.83 -28.40 -10.12
CA ILE A 15 21.64 -27.13 -9.43
C ILE A 15 20.47 -26.33 -9.99
N LEU A 16 19.78 -25.63 -9.10
CA LEU A 16 18.85 -24.56 -9.41
C LEU A 16 19.50 -23.23 -8.99
N LEU A 17 19.91 -22.45 -9.97
CA LEU A 17 20.42 -21.10 -9.75
C LEU A 17 19.26 -20.11 -9.72
N VAL A 18 19.08 -19.44 -8.58
CA VAL A 18 18.08 -18.39 -8.40
C VAL A 18 18.77 -17.03 -8.43
N LEU A 19 18.40 -16.19 -9.38
CA LEU A 19 18.88 -14.82 -9.51
C LEU A 19 17.76 -13.86 -9.10
N ASP A 20 17.84 -13.32 -7.90
CA ASP A 20 16.92 -12.28 -7.42
C ASP A 20 17.35 -10.90 -7.93
N GLU A 21 16.38 -10.02 -8.17
CA GLU A 21 16.59 -8.67 -8.74
C GLU A 21 17.52 -8.66 -9.98
N VAL A 22 17.29 -9.59 -10.92
CA VAL A 22 18.13 -9.76 -12.12
C VAL A 22 18.20 -8.50 -13.00
N ASP A 23 17.28 -7.56 -12.79
CA ASP A 23 17.29 -6.22 -13.39
C ASP A 23 18.65 -5.53 -13.27
N ALA A 24 19.27 -5.59 -12.08
CA ALA A 24 20.56 -4.96 -11.82
C ALA A 24 21.68 -5.59 -12.67
N LEU A 25 21.68 -6.91 -12.80
CA LEU A 25 22.64 -7.65 -13.62
C LEU A 25 22.49 -7.29 -15.09
N ILE A 26 21.26 -7.31 -15.62
CA ILE A 26 20.99 -6.98 -17.03
C ILE A 26 21.33 -5.52 -17.34
N ASN A 27 21.06 -4.60 -16.42
CA ASN A 27 21.35 -3.18 -16.63
C ASN A 27 22.85 -2.87 -16.62
N ASN A 28 23.65 -3.59 -15.84
CA ASN A 28 25.09 -3.35 -15.71
C ASN A 28 25.93 -4.13 -16.72
N GLU A 29 25.58 -5.40 -16.96
CA GLU A 29 26.38 -6.32 -17.80
C GLU A 29 25.72 -6.65 -19.15
N GLY A 30 24.52 -6.14 -19.40
CA GLY A 30 23.79 -6.39 -20.65
C GLY A 30 23.34 -7.85 -20.77
N SER A 31 23.45 -8.39 -22.00
CA SER A 31 22.98 -9.75 -22.30
C SER A 31 23.99 -10.83 -21.91
N ASP A 32 25.27 -10.48 -21.77
CA ASP A 32 26.37 -11.45 -21.73
C ASP A 32 26.27 -12.39 -20.53
N ALA A 33 25.95 -11.86 -19.35
CA ALA A 33 25.83 -12.64 -18.13
C ALA A 33 24.76 -13.75 -18.22
N LEU A 34 23.58 -13.41 -18.74
CA LEU A 34 22.49 -14.37 -18.93
C LEU A 34 22.68 -15.25 -20.17
N TYR A 35 23.38 -14.75 -21.19
CA TYR A 35 23.70 -15.51 -22.40
C TYR A 35 24.50 -16.77 -22.06
N TYR A 36 25.56 -16.64 -21.25
CA TYR A 36 26.37 -17.81 -20.86
C TYR A 36 25.57 -18.82 -20.02
N LEU A 37 24.72 -18.35 -19.12
CA LEU A 37 23.91 -19.20 -18.24
C LEU A 37 22.81 -19.95 -19.01
N THR A 38 22.11 -19.26 -19.91
CA THR A 38 21.03 -19.86 -20.71
C THR A 38 21.56 -20.87 -21.72
N ARG A 39 22.79 -20.69 -22.19
CA ARG A 39 23.45 -21.57 -23.17
C ARG A 39 24.35 -22.64 -22.58
N PHE A 40 24.33 -22.81 -21.26
CA PHE A 40 25.17 -23.78 -20.57
C PHE A 40 25.02 -25.22 -21.11
N HIS A 41 23.89 -25.57 -21.72
CA HIS A 41 23.62 -26.91 -22.29
C HIS A 41 23.68 -26.97 -23.83
N GLU A 42 24.00 -25.89 -24.55
CA GLU A 42 23.97 -25.89 -26.03
C GLU A 42 25.05 -26.76 -26.67
N THR A 43 26.22 -26.86 -26.03
CA THR A 43 27.37 -27.61 -26.55
C THR A 43 27.28 -29.12 -26.31
N THR A 44 26.34 -29.55 -25.47
CA THR A 44 26.21 -30.94 -25.01
C THR A 44 24.73 -31.34 -24.90
N PRO A 45 24.02 -31.48 -26.03
CA PRO A 45 22.58 -31.70 -26.04
C PRO A 45 22.12 -33.06 -25.48
N ASP A 46 23.01 -34.06 -25.49
CA ASP A 46 22.74 -35.42 -24.97
C ASP A 46 23.12 -35.60 -23.49
N ASP A 47 23.78 -34.59 -22.88
CA ASP A 47 24.21 -34.65 -21.49
C ASP A 47 23.05 -34.31 -20.52
N PRO A 48 23.12 -34.76 -19.26
CA PRO A 48 22.15 -34.39 -18.25
C PRO A 48 22.06 -32.86 -18.07
N ARG A 49 20.85 -32.33 -17.93
CA ARG A 49 20.65 -30.90 -17.66
C ARG A 49 20.95 -30.55 -16.21
N ARG A 50 22.25 -30.37 -15.91
CA ARG A 50 22.78 -30.08 -14.57
C ARG A 50 22.45 -28.68 -14.03
N LEU A 51 22.12 -27.70 -14.89
CA LEU A 51 21.84 -26.31 -14.49
C LEU A 51 20.43 -25.90 -14.87
N ASN A 52 19.67 -25.42 -13.89
CA ASN A 52 18.36 -24.80 -14.05
C ASN A 52 18.41 -23.36 -13.54
N LEU A 53 17.65 -22.47 -14.15
CA LEU A 53 17.69 -21.04 -13.85
C LEU A 53 16.30 -20.53 -13.47
N LEU A 54 16.21 -19.80 -12.37
CA LEU A 54 15.05 -19.01 -11.97
C LEU A 54 15.50 -17.55 -11.87
N CYS A 55 14.94 -16.68 -12.71
CA CYS A 55 15.21 -15.25 -12.67
C CYS A 55 14.00 -14.52 -12.08
N ILE A 56 14.23 -13.69 -11.07
CA ILE A 56 13.21 -12.83 -10.46
C ILE A 56 13.54 -11.39 -10.84
N SER A 57 12.53 -10.69 -11.35
CA SER A 57 12.64 -9.30 -11.78
C SER A 57 11.39 -8.55 -11.34
N LYS A 58 11.56 -7.26 -11.06
CA LYS A 58 10.44 -6.35 -10.78
C LYS A 58 9.76 -5.87 -12.07
N ASP A 59 10.49 -5.84 -13.18
CA ASP A 59 10.02 -5.33 -14.45
C ASP A 59 10.29 -6.31 -15.61
N ALA A 60 9.23 -6.94 -16.11
CA ALA A 60 9.32 -7.86 -17.23
C ALA A 60 9.89 -7.21 -18.52
N GLU A 61 9.89 -5.88 -18.62
CA GLU A 61 10.48 -5.13 -19.72
C GLU A 61 12.00 -5.22 -19.75
N VAL A 62 12.66 -5.48 -18.61
CA VAL A 62 14.13 -5.60 -18.56
C VAL A 62 14.62 -6.70 -19.51
N PHE A 63 13.83 -7.77 -19.68
CA PHE A 63 14.17 -8.87 -20.55
C PHE A 63 14.19 -8.47 -22.03
N ARG A 64 13.50 -7.38 -22.44
CA ARG A 64 13.57 -6.88 -23.84
C ARG A 64 14.96 -6.37 -24.22
N LYS A 65 15.81 -6.05 -23.24
CA LYS A 65 17.22 -5.67 -23.48
C LYS A 65 18.10 -6.85 -23.84
N LEU A 66 17.61 -8.07 -23.64
CA LEU A 66 18.33 -9.29 -23.98
C LEU A 66 18.32 -9.53 -25.49
N ASP A 67 19.40 -10.12 -25.99
CA ASP A 67 19.44 -10.59 -27.36
C ASP A 67 18.35 -11.66 -27.60
N LYS A 68 17.88 -11.77 -28.85
CA LYS A 68 16.77 -12.65 -29.23
C LYS A 68 16.98 -14.12 -28.84
N SER A 69 18.24 -14.58 -28.78
CA SER A 69 18.54 -15.98 -28.48
C SER A 69 18.45 -16.29 -26.99
N THR A 70 18.97 -15.41 -26.13
CA THR A 70 18.83 -15.50 -24.67
C THR A 70 17.36 -15.36 -24.27
N LEU A 71 16.66 -14.40 -24.86
CA LEU A 71 15.23 -14.16 -24.63
C LEU A 71 14.37 -15.38 -25.01
N SER A 72 14.63 -16.02 -26.15
CA SER A 72 13.93 -17.24 -26.59
C SER A 72 14.07 -18.41 -25.60
N SER A 73 15.23 -18.52 -24.96
CA SER A 73 15.51 -19.57 -23.96
C SER A 73 14.75 -19.32 -22.66
N LEU A 74 14.62 -18.05 -22.24
CA LEU A 74 13.96 -17.65 -20.99
C LEU A 74 12.42 -17.56 -21.09
N GLN A 75 11.88 -17.20 -22.25
CA GLN A 75 10.45 -16.85 -22.40
C GLN A 75 9.44 -18.00 -22.28
N ARG A 76 9.88 -19.25 -22.10
CA ARG A 76 8.97 -20.41 -22.07
C ARG A 76 8.16 -20.51 -20.79
N ASN A 77 8.69 -20.06 -19.64
CA ASN A 77 8.12 -20.31 -18.31
C ASN A 77 8.05 -19.02 -17.47
N ILE A 78 7.28 -18.02 -17.90
CA ILE A 78 7.10 -16.77 -17.15
C ILE A 78 5.95 -16.91 -16.15
N ILE A 79 6.25 -16.74 -14.87
CA ILE A 79 5.26 -16.63 -13.80
C ILE A 79 5.09 -15.15 -13.49
N ARG A 80 3.87 -14.61 -13.67
CA ARG A 80 3.55 -13.24 -13.29
C ARG A 80 2.94 -13.23 -11.90
N MET A 81 3.51 -12.40 -11.02
CA MET A 81 2.99 -12.15 -9.69
C MET A 81 2.31 -10.78 -9.71
N PRO A 82 0.97 -10.71 -9.86
CA PRO A 82 0.26 -9.43 -9.81
C PRO A 82 0.32 -8.85 -8.39
N ASP A 83 0.07 -7.55 -8.29
CA ASP A 83 -0.09 -6.85 -7.03
C ASP A 83 -1.21 -7.49 -6.20
N TYR A 84 -1.06 -7.46 -4.87
CA TYR A 84 -2.07 -8.04 -3.99
C TYR A 84 -3.30 -7.13 -3.93
N ASN A 85 -4.48 -7.73 -4.02
CA ASN A 85 -5.72 -7.02 -3.71
C ASN A 85 -5.94 -6.90 -2.20
N ARG A 86 -6.91 -6.08 -1.80
CA ARG A 86 -7.26 -5.82 -0.39
C ARG A 86 -7.50 -7.09 0.42
N PHE A 87 -8.21 -8.07 -0.14
CA PHE A 87 -8.53 -9.31 0.59
C PHE A 87 -7.28 -10.15 0.82
N GLN A 88 -6.41 -10.27 -0.19
CA GLN A 88 -5.14 -10.97 -0.05
C GLN A 88 -4.20 -10.28 0.94
N LEU A 89 -4.16 -8.94 0.92
CA LEU A 89 -3.41 -8.16 1.90
C LEU A 89 -3.97 -8.36 3.31
N ALA A 90 -5.29 -8.37 3.49
CA ALA A 90 -5.92 -8.61 4.79
C ALA A 90 -5.54 -10.01 5.32
N ASP A 91 -5.59 -11.05 4.49
CA ASP A 91 -5.17 -12.40 4.87
C ASP A 91 -3.70 -12.45 5.31
N ILE A 92 -2.82 -11.78 4.56
CA ILE A 92 -1.39 -11.68 4.91
C ILE A 92 -1.20 -10.96 6.25
N LEU A 93 -1.90 -9.84 6.46
CA LEU A 93 -1.79 -9.04 7.69
C LEU A 93 -2.36 -9.78 8.90
N LEU A 94 -3.49 -10.49 8.75
CA LEU A 94 -4.04 -11.34 9.82
C LEU A 94 -3.03 -12.41 10.24
N TYR A 95 -2.45 -13.12 9.28
CA TYR A 95 -1.43 -14.12 9.55
C TYR A 95 -0.21 -13.54 10.31
N ARG A 96 0.18 -12.29 10.00
CA ARG A 96 1.27 -11.59 10.69
C ARG A 96 0.85 -11.12 12.08
N MET A 97 -0.36 -10.57 12.21
CA MET A 97 -0.95 -10.07 13.45
C MET A 97 -0.98 -11.16 14.51
N GLU A 98 -1.53 -12.34 14.19
CA GLU A 98 -1.67 -13.48 15.11
C GLU A 98 -0.34 -13.95 15.72
N ARG A 99 0.78 -13.71 15.03
CA ARG A 99 2.11 -14.17 15.44
C ARG A 99 2.93 -13.10 16.16
N ALA A 100 2.65 -11.83 15.89
CA ALA A 100 3.46 -10.70 16.36
C ALA A 100 2.78 -9.89 17.48
N PHE A 101 1.45 -9.90 17.55
CA PHE A 101 0.68 -9.09 18.49
C PHE A 101 0.06 -9.95 19.59
N ARG A 102 -0.21 -9.32 20.74
CA ARG A 102 -1.03 -9.95 21.79
C ARG A 102 -2.46 -10.12 21.29
N PRO A 103 -3.22 -11.10 21.83
CA PRO A 103 -4.65 -11.20 21.57
C PRO A 103 -5.35 -9.87 21.82
N ASP A 104 -6.30 -9.53 20.94
CA ASP A 104 -7.11 -8.31 20.97
C ASP A 104 -6.34 -6.97 20.87
N ALA A 105 -5.02 -6.99 20.61
CA ALA A 105 -4.23 -5.77 20.50
C ALA A 105 -4.46 -5.00 19.19
N VAL A 106 -4.90 -5.69 18.12
CA VAL A 106 -5.20 -5.07 16.83
C VAL A 106 -6.64 -5.41 16.45
N PRO A 107 -7.54 -4.41 16.48
CA PRO A 107 -8.90 -4.59 15.97
C PRO A 107 -8.89 -4.94 14.46
N LEU A 108 -9.81 -5.80 14.02
CA LEU A 108 -9.91 -6.23 12.60
C LEU A 108 -10.13 -5.06 11.63
N GLU A 109 -10.85 -4.02 12.09
CA GLU A 109 -11.05 -2.78 11.34
C GLU A 109 -9.74 -2.05 10.99
N ILE A 110 -8.67 -2.25 11.78
CA ILE A 110 -7.34 -1.72 11.47
C ILE A 110 -6.67 -2.52 10.35
N ILE A 111 -6.87 -3.84 10.33
CA ILE A 111 -6.36 -4.69 9.26
C ILE A 111 -7.03 -4.32 7.95
N ASP A 112 -8.36 -4.16 7.96
CA ASP A 112 -9.12 -3.73 6.80
C ASP A 112 -8.67 -2.37 6.29
N PHE A 113 -8.42 -1.42 7.20
CA PHE A 113 -7.90 -0.09 6.87
C PHE A 113 -6.51 -0.17 6.21
N ILE A 114 -5.55 -0.88 6.81
CA ILE A 114 -4.19 -0.97 6.27
C ILE A 114 -4.17 -1.65 4.90
N SER A 115 -4.94 -2.73 4.75
CA SER A 115 -5.06 -3.45 3.47
C SER A 115 -5.64 -2.59 2.36
N GLU A 116 -6.62 -1.75 2.69
CA GLU A 116 -7.20 -0.82 1.74
C GLU A 116 -6.19 0.26 1.31
N VAL A 117 -5.49 0.85 2.28
CA VAL A 117 -4.47 1.87 1.99
C VAL A 117 -3.38 1.27 1.09
N ALA A 118 -2.92 0.05 1.40
CA ALA A 118 -1.89 -0.62 0.62
C ALA A 118 -2.35 -1.05 -0.78
N GLU A 119 -3.61 -1.50 -0.96
CA GLU A 119 -4.14 -1.79 -2.30
C GLU A 119 -4.14 -0.54 -3.21
N LYS A 120 -4.50 0.62 -2.65
CA LYS A 120 -4.48 1.90 -3.37
C LYS A 120 -3.06 2.32 -3.77
N GLU A 121 -2.04 1.91 -3.01
CA GLU A 121 -0.63 2.20 -3.22
C GLU A 121 0.14 0.99 -3.80
N ASN A 122 -0.36 0.42 -4.90
CA ASN A 122 0.25 -0.68 -5.66
C ASN A 122 0.24 -2.08 -5.00
N GLY A 123 -0.54 -2.30 -3.95
CA GLY A 123 -0.75 -3.63 -3.38
C GLY A 123 0.53 -4.27 -2.79
N ASP A 124 1.50 -3.48 -2.33
CA ASP A 124 2.77 -4.00 -1.81
C ASP A 124 2.60 -4.52 -0.37
N ALA A 125 2.65 -5.85 -0.21
CA ALA A 125 2.56 -6.51 1.09
C ALA A 125 3.66 -6.06 2.07
N ARG A 126 4.84 -5.66 1.59
CA ARG A 126 5.93 -5.16 2.45
C ARG A 126 5.54 -3.83 3.09
N GLN A 127 4.91 -2.94 2.34
CA GLN A 127 4.42 -1.66 2.85
C GLN A 127 3.29 -1.88 3.85
N ALA A 128 2.31 -2.72 3.52
CA ALA A 128 1.22 -3.09 4.43
C ALA A 128 1.74 -3.65 5.77
N ILE A 129 2.68 -4.59 5.73
CA ILE A 129 3.30 -5.17 6.94
C ILE A 129 4.08 -4.13 7.72
N SER A 130 4.78 -3.22 7.04
CA SER A 130 5.54 -2.13 7.69
C SER A 130 4.62 -1.17 8.43
N ILE A 131 3.46 -0.85 7.86
CA ILE A 131 2.44 -0.02 8.51
C ILE A 131 1.88 -0.72 9.74
N LEU A 132 1.50 -2.00 9.63
CA LEU A 132 1.01 -2.77 10.78
C LEU A 132 2.03 -2.80 11.91
N HIS A 133 3.29 -3.12 11.59
CA HIS A 133 4.38 -3.16 12.56
C HIS A 133 4.60 -1.80 13.23
N GLY A 134 4.72 -0.72 12.45
CA GLY A 134 4.89 0.62 12.98
C GLY A 134 3.69 1.08 13.82
N ALA A 135 2.46 0.76 13.41
CA ALA A 135 1.25 1.11 14.15
C ALA A 135 1.20 0.45 15.53
N GLY A 136 1.75 -0.77 15.63
CA GLY A 136 1.98 -1.45 16.91
C GLY A 136 2.96 -0.70 17.80
N LEU A 137 4.11 -0.32 17.26
CA LEU A 137 5.13 0.46 17.98
C LEU A 137 4.60 1.82 18.45
N GLU A 138 3.82 2.51 17.61
CA GLU A 138 3.16 3.77 17.99
C GLU A 138 2.13 3.57 19.09
N ALA A 139 1.38 2.46 19.06
CA ALA A 139 0.46 2.13 20.15
C ALA A 139 1.19 1.90 21.47
N ASP A 140 2.32 1.18 21.45
CA ASP A 140 3.16 0.97 22.63
C ASP A 140 3.74 2.29 23.16
N ASN A 141 4.24 3.16 22.27
CA ASN A 141 4.75 4.49 22.62
C ASN A 141 3.68 5.37 23.27
N ASP A 142 2.45 5.32 22.76
CA ASP A 142 1.30 6.06 23.30
C ASP A 142 0.71 5.39 24.56
N GLY A 143 1.24 4.25 25.00
CA GLY A 143 0.70 3.47 26.12
C GLY A 143 -0.70 2.89 25.85
N SER A 144 -1.10 2.80 24.58
CA SER A 144 -2.40 2.31 24.15
C SER A 144 -2.41 0.79 24.13
N ARG A 145 -3.41 0.18 24.77
CA ARG A 145 -3.58 -1.29 24.76
C ARG A 145 -3.95 -1.86 23.40
N GLN A 146 -4.52 -1.02 22.54
CA GLN A 146 -4.95 -1.39 21.19
C GLN A 146 -4.40 -0.43 20.15
N VAL A 147 -4.12 -0.96 18.96
CA VAL A 147 -3.80 -0.15 17.79
C VAL A 147 -5.07 0.61 17.36
N LYS A 148 -4.92 1.92 17.15
CA LYS A 148 -5.96 2.83 16.68
C LYS A 148 -5.67 3.26 15.24
N PRO A 149 -6.67 3.71 14.47
CA PRO A 149 -6.45 4.14 13.08
C PRO A 149 -5.38 5.23 12.96
N GLU A 150 -5.32 6.15 13.93
CA GLU A 150 -4.32 7.23 13.92
C GLU A 150 -2.87 6.75 14.09
N HIS A 151 -2.63 5.58 14.70
CA HIS A 151 -1.30 4.97 14.73
C HIS A 151 -0.89 4.51 13.32
N ALA A 152 -1.82 3.83 12.62
CA ALA A 152 -1.58 3.38 11.24
C ALA A 152 -1.40 4.55 10.27
N ARG A 153 -2.23 5.60 10.37
CA ARG A 153 -2.12 6.81 9.52
C ARG A 153 -0.76 7.49 9.69
N ARG A 154 -0.26 7.65 10.92
CA ARG A 154 1.05 8.25 11.19
C ARG A 154 2.17 7.54 10.46
N ILE A 155 2.13 6.21 10.44
CA ILE A 155 3.17 5.39 9.79
C ILE A 155 2.99 5.36 8.27
N ALA A 156 1.74 5.30 7.79
CA ALA A 156 1.44 5.33 6.36
C ALA A 156 2.09 6.53 5.68
N VAL A 157 2.09 7.71 6.31
CA VAL A 157 2.76 8.91 5.77
C VAL A 157 4.24 8.72 5.50
N GLY A 158 4.95 8.02 6.38
CA GLY A 158 6.39 7.78 6.22
C GLY A 158 6.70 6.61 5.29
N VAL A 159 5.80 5.64 5.15
CA VAL A 159 5.97 4.47 4.28
C VAL A 159 5.71 4.81 2.82
N TYR A 160 4.73 5.68 2.57
CA TYR A 160 4.43 6.20 1.24
C TYR A 160 5.03 7.60 1.14
N ASP A 161 6.31 7.68 0.75
CA ASP A 161 7.01 8.94 0.44
C ASP A 161 6.11 9.82 -0.43
N GLY A 162 5.48 10.85 0.15
CA GLY A 162 4.61 11.77 -0.58
C GLY A 162 3.21 12.00 -0.03
N ILE A 163 2.82 11.40 1.10
CA ILE A 163 1.56 11.81 1.75
C ILE A 163 1.73 13.16 2.45
N VAL A 164 1.68 14.21 1.65
CA VAL A 164 1.62 15.60 2.07
C VAL A 164 0.16 16.05 1.96
N VAL A 165 -0.28 16.90 2.88
CA VAL A 165 -1.58 17.58 2.73
C VAL A 165 -1.58 18.29 1.37
N PRO A 166 -2.51 17.97 0.44
CA PRO A 166 -2.52 18.56 -0.89
C PRO A 166 -2.51 20.10 -0.82
N ASP A 167 -1.69 20.74 -1.66
CA ASP A 167 -1.52 22.21 -1.67
C ASP A 167 -2.84 22.93 -2.01
N GLU A 168 -3.75 22.22 -2.69
CA GLU A 168 -5.12 22.61 -3.02
C GLU A 168 -5.92 23.05 -1.78
N ILE A 169 -5.51 22.64 -0.58
CA ILE A 169 -6.14 23.04 0.69
C ILE A 169 -6.19 24.57 0.85
N LYS A 170 -5.21 25.28 0.27
CA LYS A 170 -5.13 26.75 0.29
C LYS A 170 -6.24 27.40 -0.54
N HIS A 171 -6.74 26.70 -1.56
CA HIS A 171 -7.76 27.17 -2.50
C HIS A 171 -9.19 26.76 -2.11
N LEU A 172 -9.35 26.01 -1.02
CA LEU A 172 -10.66 25.67 -0.48
C LEU A 172 -11.36 26.91 0.07
N ASN A 173 -12.68 26.99 -0.16
CA ASN A 173 -13.48 28.04 0.47
C ASN A 173 -13.65 27.76 1.97
N GLN A 174 -14.16 28.76 2.69
CA GLN A 174 -14.27 28.70 4.15
C GLN A 174 -15.06 27.48 4.63
N HIS A 175 -16.22 27.16 4.05
CA HIS A 175 -17.00 25.99 4.48
C HIS A 175 -16.39 24.65 4.07
N GLU A 176 -15.64 24.60 2.97
CA GLU A 176 -14.85 23.41 2.60
C GLU A 176 -13.74 23.15 3.63
N LYS A 177 -13.06 24.20 4.10
CA LYS A 177 -12.08 24.11 5.19
C LYS A 177 -12.74 23.70 6.51
N LEU A 178 -13.85 24.33 6.89
CA LEU A 178 -14.60 23.95 8.10
C LEU A 178 -15.10 22.49 8.04
N THR A 179 -15.45 22.01 6.83
CA THR A 179 -15.81 20.59 6.62
C THR A 179 -14.61 19.68 6.89
N LEU A 180 -13.42 19.98 6.34
CA LEU A 180 -12.19 19.23 6.65
C LEU A 180 -11.81 19.29 8.13
N LEU A 181 -12.02 20.44 8.79
CA LEU A 181 -11.78 20.58 10.22
C LEU A 181 -12.73 19.68 11.03
N GLY A 182 -14.01 19.63 10.66
CA GLY A 182 -14.98 18.71 11.25
C GLY A 182 -14.54 17.24 11.09
N ILE A 183 -14.18 16.85 9.87
CA ILE A 183 -13.72 15.49 9.56
C ILE A 183 -12.49 15.11 10.38
N SER A 184 -11.46 15.98 10.40
CA SER A 184 -10.23 15.72 11.15
C SER A 184 -10.50 15.59 12.65
N ARG A 185 -11.28 16.51 13.25
CA ARG A 185 -11.63 16.45 14.68
C ARG A 185 -12.47 15.22 15.02
N PHE A 186 -13.37 14.80 14.14
CA PHE A 186 -14.11 13.55 14.31
C PHE A 186 -13.15 12.37 14.44
N PHE A 187 -12.21 12.22 13.50
CA PHE A 187 -11.26 11.09 13.49
C PHE A 187 -10.16 11.14 14.55
N ILE A 188 -9.93 12.30 15.16
CA ILE A 188 -9.06 12.43 16.34
C ILE A 188 -9.79 11.98 17.60
N SER A 189 -11.09 12.29 17.69
CA SER A 189 -11.90 12.04 18.88
C SER A 189 -12.52 10.64 18.91
N ASN A 190 -12.63 9.99 17.76
CA ASN A 190 -13.22 8.66 17.61
C ASN A 190 -12.16 7.62 17.23
N THR A 191 -12.41 6.36 17.62
CA THR A 191 -11.52 5.24 17.30
C THR A 191 -11.88 4.52 16.01
N ALA A 192 -13.04 4.80 15.42
CA ALA A 192 -13.49 4.18 14.17
C ALA A 192 -12.65 4.67 12.98
N PRO A 193 -12.24 3.79 12.05
CA PRO A 193 -11.49 4.18 10.86
C PRO A 193 -12.36 4.88 9.81
N GLU A 194 -13.68 4.65 9.85
CA GLU A 194 -14.69 5.21 8.96
C GLU A 194 -15.80 5.90 9.74
N ALA A 195 -16.51 6.81 9.08
CA ALA A 195 -17.64 7.57 9.63
C ALA A 195 -18.76 7.68 8.59
N THR A 196 -20.02 7.73 9.04
CA THR A 196 -21.16 8.02 8.16
C THR A 196 -21.23 9.51 7.80
N THR A 197 -21.93 9.84 6.70
CA THR A 197 -22.16 11.23 6.31
C THR A 197 -22.84 12.05 7.41
N GLY A 198 -23.76 11.46 8.18
CA GLY A 198 -24.46 12.15 9.26
C GLY A 198 -23.53 12.52 10.41
N GLU A 199 -22.67 11.60 10.85
CA GLU A 199 -21.69 11.85 11.91
C GLU A 199 -20.69 12.97 11.54
N ILE A 200 -20.25 12.98 10.28
CA ILE A 200 -19.38 14.05 9.79
C ILE A 200 -20.13 15.38 9.66
N GLU A 201 -21.40 15.37 9.22
CA GLU A 201 -22.23 16.58 9.14
C GLU A 201 -22.45 17.21 10.52
N GLU A 202 -22.70 16.40 11.55
CA GLU A 202 -22.79 16.85 12.94
C GLU A 202 -21.47 17.48 13.41
N SER A 203 -20.34 16.83 13.13
CA SER A 203 -19.03 17.39 13.49
C SER A 203 -18.72 18.70 12.74
N TYR A 204 -19.17 18.85 11.49
CA TYR A 204 -19.08 20.09 10.72
C TYR A 204 -19.93 21.20 11.34
N HIS A 205 -21.15 20.88 11.81
CA HIS A 205 -22.01 21.86 12.47
C HIS A 205 -21.39 22.42 13.76
N LEU A 206 -20.78 21.57 14.58
CA LEU A 206 -20.06 21.98 15.79
C LEU A 206 -18.90 22.94 15.46
N VAL A 207 -18.14 22.63 14.40
CA VAL A 207 -17.07 23.50 13.92
C VAL A 207 -17.61 24.84 13.40
N CYS A 208 -18.73 24.84 12.68
CA CYS A 208 -19.37 26.08 12.25
C CYS A 208 -19.78 26.96 13.44
N GLU A 209 -20.33 26.37 14.50
CA GLU A 209 -20.69 27.09 15.72
C GLU A 209 -19.46 27.75 16.38
N GLU A 210 -18.36 27.02 16.53
CA GLU A 210 -17.10 27.54 17.09
C GLU A 210 -16.55 28.73 16.30
N TYR A 211 -16.59 28.64 14.96
CA TYR A 211 -16.10 29.69 14.07
C TYR A 211 -17.16 30.77 13.78
N SER A 212 -18.27 30.79 14.50
CA SER A 212 -19.36 31.77 14.33
C SER A 212 -19.95 31.83 12.91
N GLU A 213 -19.92 30.69 12.20
CA GLU A 213 -20.45 30.52 10.86
C GLU A 213 -21.79 29.80 10.87
N LYS A 214 -22.68 30.14 9.92
CA LYS A 214 -23.95 29.43 9.77
C LYS A 214 -23.73 28.14 8.95
N PRO A 215 -24.07 26.95 9.48
CA PRO A 215 -23.89 25.71 8.75
C PRO A 215 -24.73 25.69 7.47
N ARG A 216 -24.18 25.09 6.42
CA ARG A 216 -24.90 24.91 5.15
C ARG A 216 -25.75 23.65 5.23
N GLY A 217 -26.94 23.69 4.63
CA GLY A 217 -27.82 22.53 4.60
C GLY A 217 -27.22 21.35 3.85
N HIS A 218 -27.74 20.15 4.15
CA HIS A 218 -27.27 18.85 3.69
C HIS A 218 -26.81 18.78 2.23
N THR A 219 -27.63 19.26 1.27
CA THR A 219 -27.30 19.23 -0.16
C THR A 219 -26.02 19.98 -0.51
N GLN A 220 -25.76 21.10 0.17
CA GLN A 220 -24.57 21.91 -0.07
C GLN A 220 -23.36 21.33 0.65
N PHE A 221 -23.53 20.83 1.87
CA PHE A 221 -22.50 20.10 2.61
C PHE A 221 -22.01 18.87 1.82
N TRP A 222 -22.92 18.11 1.22
CA TRP A 222 -22.58 16.96 0.38
C TRP A 222 -21.74 17.34 -0.84
N LYS A 223 -21.95 18.52 -1.42
CA LYS A 223 -21.08 19.03 -2.52
C LYS A 223 -19.66 19.31 -2.02
N TYR A 224 -19.50 19.78 -0.78
CA TYR A 224 -18.17 19.96 -0.19
C TYR A 224 -17.49 18.61 0.00
N LEU A 225 -18.16 17.63 0.61
CA LEU A 225 -17.62 16.27 0.77
C LEU A 225 -17.16 15.66 -0.55
N LYS A 226 -18.00 15.73 -1.60
CA LYS A 226 -17.61 15.24 -2.92
C LYS A 226 -16.40 15.96 -3.52
N LYS A 227 -16.29 17.26 -3.31
CA LYS A 227 -15.13 18.00 -3.78
C LYS A 227 -13.87 17.58 -3.03
N LEU A 228 -13.96 17.35 -1.73
CA LEU A 228 -12.85 16.89 -0.91
C LEU A 228 -12.40 15.48 -1.29
N ASP A 229 -13.35 14.60 -1.63
CA ASP A 229 -13.09 13.26 -2.17
C ASP A 229 -12.36 13.33 -3.52
N ASN A 230 -12.83 14.17 -4.45
CA ASN A 230 -12.17 14.39 -5.74
C ASN A 230 -10.75 14.99 -5.64
N LEU A 231 -10.43 15.62 -4.51
CA LEU A 231 -9.13 16.22 -4.22
C LEU A 231 -8.26 15.31 -3.34
N ASP A 232 -8.67 14.05 -3.14
CA ASP A 232 -7.97 13.04 -2.34
C ASP A 232 -7.74 13.43 -0.86
N PHE A 233 -8.49 14.40 -0.32
CA PHE A 233 -8.43 14.70 1.12
C PHE A 233 -9.13 13.65 1.97
N VAL A 234 -10.19 13.05 1.43
CA VAL A 234 -11.04 12.04 2.08
C VAL A 234 -11.36 10.94 1.06
N SER A 235 -11.78 9.77 1.52
CA SER A 235 -12.36 8.75 0.64
C SER A 235 -13.82 8.51 1.01
N ILE A 236 -14.71 8.50 0.01
CA ILE A 236 -16.14 8.21 0.17
C ILE A 236 -16.47 6.89 -0.50
N LYS A 237 -16.97 5.93 0.30
CA LYS A 237 -17.40 4.62 -0.17
C LYS A 237 -18.87 4.36 0.10
N MET A 238 -19.52 3.68 -0.83
CA MET A 238 -20.88 3.17 -0.60
C MET A 238 -20.83 1.74 -0.09
N HIS A 239 -21.38 1.52 1.10
CA HIS A 239 -21.70 0.18 1.58
C HIS A 239 -23.18 -0.11 1.27
N SER A 240 -23.41 -1.14 0.45
CA SER A 240 -24.74 -1.68 0.21
C SER A 240 -25.06 -2.73 1.26
N SER A 241 -26.02 -2.45 2.14
CA SER A 241 -26.58 -3.42 3.08
C SER A 241 -28.03 -3.77 2.71
N SER A 242 -28.57 -4.81 3.33
CA SER A 242 -29.99 -5.19 3.19
C SER A 242 -30.96 -4.10 3.67
N GLN A 243 -30.50 -3.10 4.43
CA GLN A 243 -31.29 -1.99 4.94
C GLN A 243 -31.12 -0.68 4.15
N GLY A 244 -30.24 -0.63 3.13
CA GLY A 244 -30.04 0.56 2.30
C GLY A 244 -28.60 0.76 1.83
N ARG A 245 -28.38 1.88 1.13
CA ARG A 245 -27.04 2.35 0.72
C ARG A 245 -26.59 3.45 1.67
N THR A 246 -25.52 3.20 2.41
CA THR A 246 -24.92 4.18 3.34
C THR A 246 -23.53 4.53 2.88
N GLN A 247 -23.20 5.83 2.91
CA GLN A 247 -21.87 6.33 2.58
C GLN A 247 -20.99 6.35 3.83
N HIS A 248 -19.81 5.75 3.71
CA HIS A 248 -18.75 5.77 4.71
C HIS A 248 -17.62 6.65 4.20
N ILE A 249 -17.08 7.47 5.10
CA ILE A 249 -16.05 8.47 4.85
C ILE A 249 -14.83 8.05 5.67
N SER A 250 -13.63 8.19 5.12
CA SER A 250 -12.37 7.90 5.81
C SER A 250 -11.27 8.90 5.45
N LEU A 251 -10.26 8.97 6.32
CA LEU A 251 -8.97 9.62 6.04
C LEU A 251 -7.93 8.52 5.81
N ASP A 252 -7.65 8.21 4.55
CA ASP A 252 -6.78 7.08 4.20
C ASP A 252 -5.31 7.48 4.19
N LYS A 253 -5.05 8.67 3.64
CA LYS A 253 -3.70 9.16 3.38
C LYS A 253 -3.24 10.05 4.54
N ILE A 254 -4.02 11.05 4.90
CA ILE A 254 -3.57 12.15 5.75
C ILE A 254 -3.91 11.87 7.23
N PRO A 255 -2.96 11.92 8.17
CA PRO A 255 -3.24 11.82 9.60
C PRO A 255 -4.17 12.95 10.03
N ALA A 256 -5.16 12.61 10.84
CA ALA A 256 -6.22 13.54 11.20
C ALA A 256 -5.65 14.77 11.94
N LYS A 257 -4.66 14.57 12.83
CA LYS A 257 -3.97 15.67 13.53
C LYS A 257 -3.22 16.61 12.59
N THR A 258 -2.55 16.06 11.58
CA THR A 258 -1.80 16.85 10.59
C THR A 258 -2.76 17.70 9.77
N LEU A 259 -3.87 17.10 9.32
CA LEU A 259 -4.91 17.80 8.58
C LEU A 259 -5.54 18.91 9.43
N GLN A 260 -5.92 18.61 10.68
CA GLN A 260 -6.49 19.59 11.61
C GLN A 260 -5.59 20.82 11.72
N LYS A 261 -4.32 20.62 12.10
CA LYS A 261 -3.37 21.72 12.28
C LYS A 261 -3.24 22.56 11.01
N LYS A 262 -3.22 21.90 9.84
CA LYS A 262 -3.06 22.61 8.57
C LYS A 262 -4.29 23.44 8.19
N VAL A 263 -5.48 22.93 8.48
CA VAL A 263 -6.74 23.66 8.25
C VAL A 263 -6.85 24.85 9.21
N GLU A 264 -6.50 24.67 10.48
CA GLU A 264 -6.52 25.72 11.51
C GLU A 264 -5.54 26.88 11.18
N GLU A 265 -4.41 26.61 10.52
CA GLU A 265 -3.50 27.65 10.00
C GLU A 265 -4.11 28.51 8.87
N LEU A 266 -5.16 28.02 8.21
CA LEU A 266 -5.74 28.60 7.00
C LEU A 266 -7.15 29.20 7.19
N LEU A 267 -7.68 29.13 8.42
CA LEU A 267 -8.95 29.69 8.87
C LEU A 267 -8.70 30.97 9.69
#